data_AF-A0A527XB05-F1
#
_entry.id   AF-A0A527XB05-F1
#
_cell.length_a   1.000
_cell.length_b   1.000
_cell.length_c   1.000
_cell.angle_alpha   90.00
_cell.angle_beta   90.00
_cell.angle_gamma   90.00
#
_symmetry.space_group_name_H-M   'P 1'
#
loop_
_entity.id
_entity.type
_entity.pdbx_description
1 polymer ?
#
loop_
_entity_poly.entity_id
_entity_poly.type
_entity_poly.pdbx_seq_one_letter_code
_entity_poly.pdbx_strand_id
1 'polypeptide(L)' 'RLIDAGVDLLVIDTAHGHSQRVLDAVARAKKLSNSVRILAGNVATADGTQALIDAGADAVKVGIGPGSICT' A
#
# COMPACT_ATOMS: atom_id res chain seq x y z
N ARG A 1 2.95 -15.52 8.04
CA ARG A 1 2.09 -15.45 9.26
C ARG A 1 0.70 -14.92 8.93
N LEU A 2 0.51 -13.65 8.53
CA LEU A 2 -0.84 -13.13 8.25
C LEU A 2 -1.50 -13.78 7.02
N ILE A 3 -0.72 -14.01 5.95
CA ILE A 3 -1.20 -14.72 4.76
C ILE A 3 -1.60 -16.16 5.12
N ASP A 4 -0.77 -16.87 5.88
CA ASP A 4 -1.06 -18.23 6.35
C ASP A 4 -2.27 -18.29 7.28
N ALA A 5 -2.56 -17.18 7.99
CA ALA A 5 -3.75 -17.03 8.83
C ALA A 5 -5.03 -16.74 8.01
N GLY A 6 -4.93 -16.61 6.68
CA GLY A 6 -6.09 -16.50 5.79
C GLY A 6 -6.70 -15.10 5.70
N VAL A 7 -5.92 -14.03 5.90
CA VAL A 7 -6.43 -12.66 5.69
C VAL A 7 -6.77 -12.42 4.21
N ASP A 8 -7.88 -11.73 3.94
CA ASP A 8 -8.32 -11.41 2.57
C ASP A 8 -7.55 -10.22 1.96
N LEU A 9 -7.13 -9.28 2.81
CA LEU A 9 -6.48 -8.03 2.44
C LEU A 9 -5.34 -7.72 3.42
N LEU A 10 -4.19 -7.35 2.87
CA LEU A 10 -3.06 -6.81 3.62
C LEU A 10 -2.90 -5.32 3.30
N VAL A 11 -2.74 -4.51 4.34
CA VAL A 11 -2.52 -3.08 4.20
C VAL A 11 -1.04 -2.75 4.44
N ILE A 12 -0.39 -2.16 3.44
CA ILE A 12 0.93 -1.54 3.58
C ILE A 12 0.68 -0.06 3.91
N ASP A 13 0.76 0.26 5.21
CA ASP A 13 0.42 1.57 5.75
C ASP A 13 1.65 2.39 6.12
N THR A 14 1.72 3.63 5.64
CA THR A 14 2.73 4.62 6.00
C THR A 14 2.20 6.04 5.80
N ALA A 15 2.80 7.02 6.47
CA ALA A 15 2.48 8.43 6.27
C ALA A 15 2.79 8.91 4.82
N HIS A 16 3.82 8.34 4.17
CA HIS A 16 4.21 8.69 2.81
C HIS A 16 4.49 7.46 1.95
N GLY A 17 3.45 7.03 1.23
CA GLY A 17 3.43 5.83 0.38
C GLY A 17 4.24 5.98 -0.91
N HIS A 18 4.46 7.22 -1.39
CA HIS A 18 5.28 7.48 -2.58
C HIS A 18 6.79 7.48 -2.26
N SER A 19 7.26 6.41 -1.61
CA SER A 19 8.68 6.23 -1.30
C SER A 19 9.18 4.87 -1.81
N GLN A 20 10.44 4.80 -2.25
CA GLN A 20 11.01 3.60 -2.86
C GLN A 20 10.83 2.36 -1.97
N ARG A 21 11.01 2.49 -0.65
CA ARG A 21 10.85 1.38 0.30
C ARG A 21 9.44 0.79 0.32
N VAL A 22 8.42 1.63 0.11
CA VAL A 22 7.01 1.19 0.05
C VAL A 22 6.74 0.50 -1.27
N LEU A 23 7.21 1.08 -2.39
CA LEU A 23 7.10 0.45 -3.71
C LEU A 23 7.74 -0.94 -3.71
N ASP A 24 8.94 -1.05 -3.15
CA ASP A 24 9.64 -2.33 -3.00
C ASP A 24 8.89 -3.30 -2.08
N ALA A 25 8.22 -2.80 -1.03
CA ALA A 25 7.42 -3.63 -0.13
C ALA A 25 6.16 -4.18 -0.83
N VAL A 26 5.47 -3.35 -1.62
CA VAL A 26 4.32 -3.76 -2.44
C VAL A 26 4.76 -4.84 -3.43
N ALA A 27 5.81 -4.57 -4.21
CA ALA A 27 6.32 -5.51 -5.19
C ALA A 27 6.75 -6.84 -4.56
N ARG A 28 7.40 -6.81 -3.39
CA ARG A 28 7.77 -8.03 -2.64
C ARG A 28 6.54 -8.78 -2.13
N ALA A 29 5.54 -8.08 -1.58
CA ALA A 29 4.32 -8.71 -1.07
C ALA A 29 3.57 -9.43 -2.20
N LYS A 30 3.42 -8.80 -3.37
CA LYS A 30 2.81 -9.42 -4.55
C LYS A 30 3.60 -10.61 -5.08
N LYS A 31 4.93 -10.59 -5.01
CA LYS A 31 5.79 -11.73 -5.37
C LYS A 31 5.66 -12.91 -4.40
N LEU A 32 5.39 -12.64 -3.12
CA LEU A 32 5.23 -13.69 -2.09
C LEU A 32 3.90 -14.43 -2.23
N SER A 33 2.81 -13.72 -2.56
CA SER A 33 1.52 -14.35 -2.81
C SER A 33 0.60 -13.48 -3.66
N ASN A 34 -0.17 -14.14 -4.53
CA ASN A 34 -1.31 -13.55 -5.23
C ASN A 34 -2.66 -13.91 -4.62
N SER A 35 -2.67 -14.67 -3.50
CA SER A 35 -3.90 -15.10 -2.83
C SER A 35 -4.53 -14.01 -1.95
N VAL A 36 -3.74 -13.00 -1.57
CA VAL A 36 -4.19 -11.87 -0.73
C VAL A 36 -4.16 -10.59 -1.56
N ARG A 37 -5.14 -9.71 -1.32
CA ARG A 37 -5.15 -8.37 -1.93
C ARG A 37 -4.21 -7.44 -1.18
N ILE A 38 -3.53 -6.55 -1.89
CA ILE A 38 -2.64 -5.55 -1.31
C ILE A 38 -3.24 -4.16 -1.46
N LEU A 39 -3.54 -3.50 -0.34
CA LEU A 39 -3.88 -2.08 -0.30
C LEU A 39 -2.67 -1.30 0.20
N ALA A 40 -2.24 -0.28 -0.55
CA ALA A 40 -1.04 0.48 -0.24
C ALA A 40 -1.33 1.98 -0.14
N GLY A 41 -0.64 2.66 0.76
CA GLY A 41 -0.75 4.11 0.93
C GLY A 41 0.17 4.62 2.05
N ASN A 42 0.06 5.88 2.45
CA ASN A 42 -0.87 6.89 1.94
C ASN A 42 -0.26 7.76 0.84
N VAL A 43 -1.09 8.18 -0.11
CA VAL A 43 -0.70 9.15 -1.14
C VAL A 43 -1.72 10.28 -1.23
N ALA A 44 -1.30 11.41 -1.79
CA ALA A 44 -2.13 12.59 -2.01
C ALA A 44 -1.95 13.19 -3.42
N THR A 45 -1.26 12.47 -4.32
CA THR A 45 -0.97 12.92 -5.69
C THR A 45 -1.27 11.81 -6.70
N ALA A 46 -1.53 12.22 -7.95
CA ALA A 46 -1.70 11.29 -9.07
C ALA A 46 -0.44 10.43 -9.27
N ASP A 47 0.74 11.04 -9.27
CA ASP A 47 2.01 10.32 -9.45
C ASP A 47 2.25 9.27 -8.37
N GLY A 48 1.96 9.60 -7.10
CA GLY A 48 2.08 8.62 -6.01
C GLY A 48 1.08 7.48 -6.15
N THR A 49 -0.11 7.77 -6.64
CA THR A 49 -1.14 6.75 -6.94
C THR A 49 -0.66 5.84 -8.08
N GLN A 50 -0.16 6.42 -9.18
CA GLN A 50 0.35 5.67 -10.31
C GLN A 50 1.54 4.79 -9.91
N ALA A 51 2.48 5.31 -9.12
CA ALA A 51 3.63 4.55 -8.65
C ALA A 51 3.23 3.32 -7.83
N LEU A 52 2.20 3.42 -6.97
CA LEU A 52 1.68 2.28 -6.21
C LEU A 52 0.95 1.26 -7.09
N ILE A 53 0.21 1.72 -8.11
CA ILE A 53 -0.42 0.86 -9.11
C ILE A 53 0.66 0.08 -9.87
N ASP A 54 1.69 0.76 -10.36
CA ASP A 54 2.80 0.17 -11.13
C ASP A 54 3.60 -0.82 -10.28
N ALA A 55 3.73 -0.57 -8.98
CA ALA A 55 4.35 -1.51 -8.04
C ALA A 55 3.51 -2.77 -7.77
N GLY A 56 2.22 -2.76 -8.13
CA GLY A 56 1.32 -3.91 -8.07
C GLY A 56 0.27 -3.86 -6.95
N ALA A 57 -0.02 -2.69 -6.38
CA ALA A 57 -1.12 -2.56 -5.41
C ALA A 57 -2.47 -2.88 -6.08
N ASP A 58 -3.32 -3.65 -5.38
CA ASP A 58 -4.70 -3.93 -5.83
C ASP A 58 -5.64 -2.77 -5.46
N ALA A 59 -5.28 -1.96 -4.46
CA ALA A 59 -6.01 -0.76 -4.04
C ALA A 59 -5.05 0.31 -3.47
N VAL A 60 -5.44 1.58 -3.56
CA VAL A 60 -4.66 2.72 -3.07
C VAL A 60 -5.41 3.47 -1.97
N LYS A 61 -4.76 3.71 -0.83
CA LYS A 61 -5.29 4.54 0.27
C LYS A 61 -4.87 5.99 0.09
N VAL A 62 -5.86 6.87 -0.03
CA VAL A 62 -5.68 8.30 -0.29
C VAL A 62 -5.87 9.12 0.98
N GLY A 63 -4.94 10.04 1.25
CA GLY A 63 -5.04 11.02 2.33
C GLY A 63 -3.74 11.21 3.09
N ILE A 64 -3.17 12.42 3.04
CA ILE A 64 -2.03 12.83 3.86
C ILE A 64 -2.43 14.14 4.55
N GLY A 65 -2.50 14.12 5.88
CA GLY A 65 -2.97 15.25 6.69
C GLY A 65 -4.49 15.35 7.04
N PRO A 66 -5.46 14.66 6.39
CA PRO A 66 -6.89 14.93 6.66
C PRO A 66 -7.43 14.25 7.92
N GLY A 67 -6.61 13.45 8.63
CA GLY A 67 -7.04 12.79 9.86
C GLY A 67 -7.25 13.80 10.98
N SER A 68 -8.31 13.64 11.77
CA SER A 68 -8.69 14.60 12.83
C SER A 68 -7.63 14.80 13.93
N ILE A 69 -6.67 13.87 14.03
CA ILE A 69 -5.55 13.89 14.99
C ILE A 69 -4.18 14.05 14.31
N CYS A 70 -4.16 14.25 12.99
CA CYS A 70 -2.91 14.53 12.27
C CYS A 70 -2.44 15.94 12.66
N THR A 71 -1.17 16.07 13.04
CA THR A 71 -0.50 17.35 13.29
C THR A 71 -0.04 18.00 11.99
#